data_AF-A0A950G6Q5-F1
#
_entry.id   AF-A0A950G6Q5-F1
#
_cell.length_a   1.000
_cell.length_b   1.000
_cell.length_c   1.000
_cell.angle_alpha   90.00
_cell.angle_beta   90.00
_cell.angle_gamma   90.00
#
_symmetry.space_group_name_H-M   'P 1'
#
loop_
_entity.id
_entity.type
_entity.pdbx_description
1 polymer ?
#
loop_
_entity_poly.entity_id
_entity_poly.type
_entity_poly.pdbx_seq_one_letter_code
_entity_poly.pdbx_strand_id
1 'polypeptide(L)'
;MSIDTKLVAGRSRERRSSFEERRLAPLHWFFRAEKAHFSALALWSLGHDPKACIAAVGRHSGGALSEGFLREAAIALELALKAVIVQDMENRGDDTGLPENHDVPSLWDRAGLPELPREDKYRLLQLKSVLIWSGRYPTPRRKQTWDAEKKEVDALLGPPCIPGTLIFRKPIHCDWDDFDRLYSLAETQFHETYPHMEV
;
A
#
# COMPACT_ATOMS: atom_id res chain seq x y z
N MET A 1 3.23 -65.44 -7.75
CA MET A 1 3.98 -64.18 -7.96
C MET A 1 2.96 -63.05 -7.96
N SER A 2 2.86 -62.34 -6.84
CA SER A 2 1.91 -61.23 -6.65
C SER A 2 2.58 -59.95 -7.12
N ILE A 3 1.94 -59.22 -8.05
CA ILE A 3 2.44 -57.93 -8.54
C ILE A 3 1.91 -56.86 -7.58
N ASP A 4 2.81 -56.35 -6.74
CA ASP A 4 2.56 -55.25 -5.81
C ASP A 4 2.21 -53.97 -6.59
N THR A 5 0.93 -53.65 -6.61
CA THR A 5 0.42 -52.39 -7.16
C THR A 5 0.56 -51.33 -6.07
N LYS A 6 1.73 -50.70 -5.97
CA LYS A 6 1.89 -49.51 -5.14
C LYS A 6 1.18 -48.33 -5.82
N LEU A 7 -0.08 -48.13 -5.43
CA LEU A 7 -0.78 -46.86 -5.62
C LEU A 7 0.12 -45.74 -5.10
N VAL A 8 0.57 -44.88 -6.01
CA VAL A 8 1.11 -43.57 -5.68
C VAL A 8 -0.02 -42.82 -5.01
N ALA A 9 0.06 -42.67 -3.69
CA ALA A 9 -0.81 -41.80 -2.93
C ALA A 9 -0.59 -40.37 -3.42
N GLY A 10 -1.36 -39.97 -4.43
CA GLY A 10 -1.52 -38.58 -4.79
C GLY A 10 -2.01 -37.86 -3.55
N ARG A 11 -1.17 -36.96 -3.00
CA ARG A 11 -1.62 -36.00 -2.01
C ARG A 11 -2.83 -35.30 -2.62
N SER A 12 -4.02 -35.59 -2.09
CA SER A 12 -5.21 -34.82 -2.44
C SER A 12 -4.90 -33.38 -2.05
N ARG A 13 -4.58 -32.53 -3.03
CA ARG A 13 -4.49 -31.10 -2.84
C ARG A 13 -5.88 -30.69 -2.37
N GLU A 14 -6.04 -30.44 -1.07
CA GLU A 14 -7.29 -29.97 -0.49
C GLU A 14 -7.76 -28.79 -1.36
N ARG A 15 -9.02 -28.82 -1.81
CA ARG A 15 -9.53 -27.72 -2.64
C ARG A 15 -9.46 -26.46 -1.80
N ARG A 16 -8.62 -25.51 -2.25
CA ARG A 16 -8.54 -24.18 -1.66
C ARG A 16 -9.94 -23.55 -1.70
N SER A 17 -10.25 -22.78 -0.68
CA SER A 17 -11.46 -21.97 -0.69
C SER A 17 -11.36 -20.89 -1.77
N SER A 18 -12.50 -20.43 -2.29
CA SER A 18 -12.52 -19.31 -3.23
C SER A 18 -11.90 -18.02 -2.67
N PHE A 19 -11.84 -17.87 -1.35
CA PHE A 19 -11.14 -16.77 -0.68
C PHE A 19 -9.63 -16.89 -0.79
N GLU A 20 -9.08 -18.08 -0.60
CA GLU A 20 -7.65 -18.35 -0.75
C GLU A 20 -7.22 -18.22 -2.21
N GLU A 21 -8.04 -18.71 -3.14
CA GLU A 21 -7.81 -18.52 -4.58
C GLU A 21 -7.71 -17.04 -4.94
N ARG A 22 -8.62 -16.19 -4.44
CA ARG A 22 -8.59 -14.74 -4.67
C ARG A 22 -7.39 -14.06 -4.01
N ARG A 23 -6.96 -14.52 -2.83
CA ARG A 23 -5.75 -13.98 -2.16
C ARG A 23 -4.48 -14.27 -2.95
N LEU A 24 -4.49 -15.32 -3.75
CA LEU A 24 -3.36 -15.73 -4.59
C LEU A 24 -3.52 -15.30 -6.06
N ALA A 25 -4.55 -14.54 -6.41
CA ALA A 25 -4.78 -14.05 -7.76
C ALA A 25 -4.20 -12.62 -7.91
N PRO A 26 -3.07 -12.42 -8.62
CA PRO A 26 -2.45 -11.09 -8.71
C PRO A 26 -3.38 -10.04 -9.30
N LEU A 27 -4.12 -10.40 -10.35
CA LEU A 27 -5.11 -9.55 -10.99
C LEU A 27 -6.23 -9.10 -10.04
N HIS A 28 -6.60 -9.93 -9.05
CA HIS A 28 -7.62 -9.53 -8.08
C HIS A 28 -7.15 -8.35 -7.22
N TRP A 29 -5.87 -8.35 -6.85
CA TRP A 29 -5.25 -7.25 -6.12
C TRP A 29 -5.09 -6.01 -7.01
N PHE A 30 -4.57 -6.20 -8.22
CA PHE A 30 -4.33 -5.11 -9.17
C PHE A 30 -5.61 -4.35 -9.51
N PHE A 31 -6.69 -5.03 -9.91
CA PHE A 31 -7.97 -4.37 -10.21
C PHE A 31 -8.59 -3.63 -9.01
N ARG A 32 -8.28 -4.04 -7.78
CA ARG A 32 -8.70 -3.28 -6.59
C ARG A 32 -7.80 -2.07 -6.37
N ALA A 33 -6.51 -2.20 -6.65
CA ALA A 33 -5.56 -1.10 -6.61
C ALA A 33 -5.97 0.01 -7.58
N GLU A 34 -6.31 -0.32 -8.83
CA GLU A 34 -6.76 0.65 -9.85
C GLU A 34 -8.04 1.39 -9.41
N LYS A 35 -9.01 0.69 -8.82
CA LYS A 35 -10.24 1.32 -8.31
C LYS A 35 -9.95 2.32 -7.19
N ALA A 36 -9.03 1.99 -6.29
CA ALA A 36 -8.60 2.89 -5.22
C ALA A 36 -7.79 4.07 -5.78
N HIS A 37 -6.91 3.83 -6.77
CA HIS A 37 -6.14 4.88 -7.46
C HIS A 37 -7.06 5.89 -8.15
N PHE A 38 -8.04 5.40 -8.92
CA PHE A 38 -9.08 6.25 -9.52
C PHE A 38 -9.86 7.06 -8.47
N SER A 39 -10.21 6.42 -7.34
CA SER A 39 -10.92 7.09 -6.24
C SER A 39 -10.05 8.18 -5.58
N ALA A 40 -8.76 7.92 -5.41
CA ALA A 40 -7.79 8.90 -4.91
C ALA A 40 -7.70 10.11 -5.86
N LEU A 41 -7.63 9.89 -7.18
CA LEU A 41 -7.61 10.96 -8.17
C LEU A 41 -8.85 11.83 -8.09
N ALA A 42 -10.02 11.21 -8.00
CA ALA A 42 -11.28 11.92 -7.89
C ALA A 42 -11.32 12.80 -6.63
N LEU A 43 -10.90 12.27 -5.48
CA LEU A 43 -10.85 13.01 -4.21
C LEU A 43 -9.84 14.17 -4.24
N TRP A 44 -8.65 13.93 -4.79
CA TRP A 44 -7.65 14.98 -5.00
C TRP A 44 -8.18 16.10 -5.90
N SER A 45 -8.79 15.73 -7.03
CA SER A 45 -9.35 16.66 -8.00
C SER A 45 -10.45 17.53 -7.40
N LEU A 46 -11.36 16.92 -6.63
CA LEU A 46 -12.41 17.63 -5.90
C LEU A 46 -11.85 18.57 -4.82
N GLY A 47 -10.68 18.27 -4.27
CA GLY A 47 -9.98 19.12 -3.31
C GLY A 47 -9.62 20.51 -3.86
N HIS A 48 -9.49 20.66 -5.18
CA HIS A 48 -9.22 21.95 -5.84
C HIS A 48 -10.47 22.83 -5.99
N ASP A 49 -11.68 22.25 -5.93
CA ASP A 49 -12.95 22.99 -5.89
C ASP A 49 -13.80 22.60 -4.67
N PRO A 50 -13.39 23.04 -3.46
CA PRO A 50 -14.11 22.71 -2.24
C PRO A 50 -15.53 23.30 -2.21
N LYS A 51 -15.83 24.34 -3.00
CA LYS A 51 -17.15 24.99 -2.98
C LYS A 51 -18.24 24.09 -3.55
N ALA A 52 -17.94 23.39 -4.65
CA ALA A 52 -18.85 22.41 -5.24
C ALA A 52 -19.16 21.27 -4.24
N CYS A 53 -18.14 20.77 -3.55
CA CYS A 53 -18.34 19.78 -2.48
C CYS A 53 -19.17 20.32 -1.32
N ILE A 54 -18.86 21.52 -0.81
CA ILE A 54 -19.64 22.13 0.30
C ILE A 54 -21.11 22.24 -0.06
N ALA A 55 -21.43 22.68 -1.28
CA ALA A 55 -22.81 22.82 -1.73
C ALA A 55 -23.58 21.49 -1.73
N ALA A 56 -22.90 20.37 -2.03
CA ALA A 56 -23.50 19.04 -2.06
C ALA A 56 -23.64 18.39 -0.67
N VAL A 57 -22.63 18.54 0.21
CA VAL A 57 -22.58 17.82 1.51
C VAL A 57 -22.98 18.69 2.71
N GLY A 58 -23.17 20.00 2.52
CA GLY A 58 -23.65 20.96 3.52
C GLY A 58 -22.62 21.42 4.55
N ARG A 59 -21.77 20.51 5.06
CA ARG A 59 -20.62 20.82 5.95
C ARG A 59 -19.50 19.80 5.75
N HIS A 60 -18.26 20.28 5.69
CA HIS A 60 -17.08 19.43 5.83
C HIS A 60 -16.02 20.12 6.70
N SER A 61 -15.15 19.34 7.34
CA SER A 61 -13.87 19.85 7.83
C SER A 61 -12.97 20.08 6.62
N GLY A 62 -12.24 21.20 6.55
CA GLY A 62 -11.39 21.54 5.40
C GLY A 62 -10.40 20.45 4.97
N GLY A 63 -10.08 19.50 5.86
CA GLY A 63 -9.20 18.36 5.58
C GLY A 63 -9.88 17.07 5.11
N ALA A 64 -11.21 16.96 5.08
CA ALA A 64 -11.89 15.69 4.80
C ALA A 64 -11.56 15.10 3.42
N LEU A 65 -11.50 15.94 2.38
CA LEU A 65 -11.12 15.49 1.03
C LEU A 65 -9.65 15.08 0.96
N SER A 66 -8.75 15.85 1.59
CA SER A 66 -7.33 15.51 1.67
C SER A 66 -7.08 14.22 2.44
N GLU A 67 -7.78 14.01 3.56
CA GLU A 67 -7.73 12.76 4.33
C GLU A 67 -8.30 11.58 3.54
N GLY A 68 -9.39 11.79 2.80
CA GLY A 68 -9.97 10.81 1.90
C GLY A 68 -8.99 10.42 0.79
N PHE A 69 -8.40 11.41 0.11
CA PHE A 69 -7.36 11.20 -0.90
C PHE A 69 -6.21 10.35 -0.35
N LEU A 70 -5.62 10.75 0.78
CA LEU A 70 -4.49 10.01 1.37
C LEU A 70 -4.87 8.57 1.73
N ARG A 71 -6.11 8.35 2.19
CA ARG A 71 -6.60 7.01 2.52
C ARG A 71 -6.70 6.12 1.28
N GLU A 72 -7.34 6.61 0.23
CA GLU A 72 -7.48 5.85 -1.03
C GLU A 72 -6.12 5.65 -1.70
N ALA A 73 -5.23 6.65 -1.66
CA ALA A 73 -3.86 6.54 -2.14
C ALA A 73 -3.08 5.45 -1.40
N ALA A 74 -3.19 5.39 -0.07
CA ALA A 74 -2.51 4.38 0.73
C ALA A 74 -3.04 2.96 0.44
N ILE A 75 -4.37 2.81 0.28
CA ILE A 75 -5.00 1.54 -0.11
C ILE A 75 -4.55 1.12 -1.51
N ALA A 76 -4.57 2.04 -2.48
CA ALA A 76 -4.15 1.78 -3.85
C ALA A 76 -2.71 1.25 -3.89
N LEU A 77 -1.78 1.92 -3.21
CA LEU A 77 -0.39 1.50 -3.18
C LEU A 77 -0.19 0.16 -2.46
N GLU A 78 -0.83 -0.06 -1.30
CA GLU A 78 -0.77 -1.35 -0.59
C GLU A 78 -1.22 -2.50 -1.50
N LEU A 79 -2.33 -2.33 -2.21
CA LEU A 79 -2.90 -3.34 -3.08
C LEU A 79 -2.04 -3.59 -4.33
N ALA A 80 -1.46 -2.54 -4.92
CA ALA A 80 -0.55 -2.67 -6.06
C ALA A 80 0.71 -3.46 -5.66
N LEU A 81 1.31 -3.13 -4.51
CA LEU A 81 2.46 -3.87 -3.98
C LEU A 81 2.12 -5.34 -3.70
N LYS A 82 0.93 -5.60 -3.13
CA LYS A 82 0.45 -6.97 -2.93
C LYS A 82 0.23 -7.72 -4.24
N ALA A 83 -0.22 -7.04 -5.29
CA ALA A 83 -0.34 -7.62 -6.62
C ALA A 83 1.03 -8.06 -7.16
N VAL A 84 2.05 -7.20 -7.07
CA VAL A 84 3.44 -7.52 -7.47
C VAL A 84 3.99 -8.70 -6.66
N ILE A 85 3.82 -8.71 -5.34
CA ILE A 85 4.32 -9.80 -4.48
C ILE A 85 3.63 -11.12 -4.84
N VAL A 86 2.31 -11.13 -4.99
CA VAL A 86 1.55 -12.36 -5.32
C VAL A 86 1.94 -12.88 -6.70
N GLN A 87 2.19 -11.99 -7.66
CA GLN A 87 2.67 -12.35 -8.99
C GLN A 87 4.07 -12.98 -8.94
N ASP A 88 5.00 -12.39 -8.20
CA ASP A 88 6.34 -12.95 -8.02
C ASP A 88 6.28 -14.34 -7.34
N MET A 89 5.43 -14.49 -6.33
CA MET A 89 5.17 -15.78 -5.69
C MET A 89 4.62 -16.82 -6.66
N GLU A 90 3.63 -16.44 -7.49
CA GLU A 90 3.05 -17.31 -8.51
C GLU A 90 4.13 -17.78 -9.51
N ASN A 91 4.96 -16.87 -10.00
CA ASN A 91 6.04 -17.16 -10.95
C ASN A 91 7.11 -18.09 -10.36
N ARG A 92 7.38 -17.98 -9.06
CA ARG A 92 8.34 -18.84 -8.36
C ARG A 92 7.75 -20.16 -7.85
N GLY A 93 6.43 -20.31 -7.91
CA GLY A 93 5.73 -21.42 -7.28
C GLY A 93 5.82 -21.41 -5.74
N ASP A 94 5.96 -20.23 -5.14
CA ASP A 94 6.07 -20.04 -3.69
C ASP A 94 4.67 -20.03 -3.03
N ASP A 95 4.52 -20.74 -1.92
CA ASP A 95 3.29 -20.81 -1.12
C ASP A 95 3.40 -20.19 0.29
N THR A 96 4.49 -19.48 0.58
CA THR A 96 4.76 -18.84 1.89
C THR A 96 3.68 -17.87 2.36
N GLY A 97 2.78 -17.48 1.45
CA GLY A 97 1.63 -16.64 1.73
C GLY A 97 1.95 -15.15 1.65
N LEU A 98 0.95 -14.38 1.22
CA LEU A 98 1.00 -12.93 1.20
C LEU A 98 1.05 -12.41 2.65
N PRO A 99 1.98 -11.50 2.99
CA PRO A 99 2.06 -10.93 4.34
C PRO A 99 0.76 -10.22 4.72
N GLU A 100 0.31 -10.46 5.95
CA GLU A 100 -0.95 -9.92 6.49
C GLU A 100 -0.81 -8.52 7.09
N ASN A 101 0.35 -7.87 6.92
CA ASN A 101 0.59 -6.52 7.41
C ASN A 101 0.12 -5.46 6.41
N HIS A 102 -0.02 -4.24 6.92
CA HIS A 102 -0.32 -3.01 6.17
C HIS A 102 0.94 -2.09 6.13
N ASP A 103 2.12 -2.69 6.31
CA ASP A 103 3.38 -1.94 6.39
C ASP A 103 3.88 -1.65 4.98
N VAL A 104 3.46 -0.52 4.43
CA VAL A 104 3.76 -0.11 3.05
C VAL A 104 5.27 -0.10 2.75
N PRO A 105 6.17 0.43 3.60
CA PRO A 105 7.61 0.30 3.38
C PRO A 105 8.08 -1.16 3.27
N SER A 106 7.64 -2.02 4.19
CA SER A 106 8.04 -3.43 4.16
C SER A 106 7.50 -4.16 2.93
N LEU A 107 6.30 -3.79 2.45
CA LEU A 107 5.72 -4.30 1.21
C LEU A 107 6.50 -3.81 -0.01
N TRP A 108 6.98 -2.56 -0.01
CA TRP A 108 7.82 -2.02 -1.09
C TRP A 108 9.11 -2.83 -1.24
N ASP A 109 9.82 -3.04 -0.14
CA ASP A 109 11.05 -3.83 -0.13
C ASP A 109 10.79 -5.28 -0.58
N ARG A 110 9.70 -5.89 -0.11
CA ARG A 110 9.34 -7.26 -0.48
C ARG A 110 8.88 -7.40 -1.93
N ALA A 111 8.30 -6.35 -2.51
CA ALA A 111 7.95 -6.31 -3.93
C ALA A 111 9.19 -6.22 -4.84
N GLY A 112 10.39 -6.04 -4.28
CA GLY A 112 11.64 -5.96 -5.04
C GLY A 112 11.76 -4.68 -5.86
N LEU A 113 11.04 -3.62 -5.47
CA LEU A 113 11.06 -2.34 -6.15
C LEU A 113 12.37 -1.57 -5.90
N PRO A 114 12.71 -0.57 -6.74
CA PRO A 114 13.94 0.20 -6.60
C PRO A 114 14.06 0.90 -5.24
N GLU A 115 15.30 1.09 -4.82
CA GLU A 115 15.62 1.88 -3.62
C GLU A 115 15.16 3.34 -3.80
N LEU A 116 14.40 3.82 -2.82
CA LEU A 116 13.76 5.13 -2.88
C LEU A 116 14.63 6.23 -2.25
N PRO A 117 14.53 7.48 -2.74
CA PRO A 117 15.08 8.62 -2.03
C PRO A 117 14.39 8.78 -0.67
N ARG A 118 15.06 9.50 0.23
CA ARG A 118 14.63 9.66 1.62
C ARG A 118 13.21 10.22 1.75
N GLU A 119 12.85 11.19 0.92
CA GLU A 119 11.54 11.83 0.90
C GLU A 119 10.44 10.83 0.57
N ASP A 120 10.70 9.90 -0.36
CA ASP A 120 9.72 8.89 -0.74
C ASP A 120 9.57 7.80 0.32
N LYS A 121 10.67 7.42 0.99
CA LYS A 121 10.58 6.56 2.18
C LYS A 121 9.71 7.19 3.26
N TYR A 122 9.80 8.50 3.42
CA TYR A 122 8.95 9.24 4.35
C TYR A 122 7.48 9.23 3.91
N ARG A 123 7.20 9.37 2.60
CA ARG A 123 5.84 9.24 2.06
C ARG A 123 5.27 7.84 2.28
N LEU A 124 6.06 6.77 2.11
CA LEU A 124 5.61 5.41 2.43
C LEU A 124 5.23 5.26 3.91
N LEU A 125 6.00 5.87 4.83
CA LEU A 125 5.63 5.90 6.25
C LEU A 125 4.35 6.69 6.51
N GLN A 126 4.14 7.83 5.83
CA GLN A 126 2.88 8.57 5.94
C GLN A 126 1.69 7.71 5.51
N LEU A 127 1.79 7.02 4.37
CA LEU A 127 0.74 6.13 3.87
C LEU A 127 0.49 4.94 4.82
N LYS A 128 1.54 4.36 5.40
CA LYS A 128 1.43 3.35 6.48
C LYS A 128 0.62 3.89 7.67
N SER A 129 0.98 5.07 8.19
CA SER A 129 0.25 5.69 9.29
C SER A 129 -1.21 5.98 8.91
N VAL A 130 -1.48 6.40 7.68
CA VAL A 130 -2.84 6.61 7.19
C VAL A 130 -3.65 5.30 7.21
N LEU A 131 -3.10 4.17 6.73
CA LEU A 131 -3.79 2.87 6.75
C LEU A 131 -4.10 2.41 8.17
N ILE A 132 -3.15 2.58 9.10
CA ILE A 132 -3.30 2.12 10.48
C ILE A 132 -4.31 3.00 11.24
N TRP A 133 -4.21 4.32 11.09
CA TRP A 133 -4.94 5.27 11.95
C TRP A 133 -6.21 5.80 11.29
N SER A 134 -6.18 6.25 10.04
CA SER A 134 -7.36 6.85 9.42
C SER A 134 -8.49 5.84 9.18
N GLY A 135 -8.16 4.56 8.93
CA GLY A 135 -9.13 3.52 8.60
C GLY A 135 -9.73 2.76 9.79
N ARG A 136 -9.04 2.70 10.94
CA ARG A 136 -9.45 1.82 12.06
C ARG A 136 -9.53 2.50 13.43
N TYR A 137 -8.64 3.43 13.76
CA TYR A 137 -8.62 4.08 15.07
C TYR A 137 -8.08 5.51 15.00
N PRO A 138 -8.81 6.52 15.52
CA PRO A 138 -8.32 7.89 15.56
C PRO A 138 -7.06 8.06 16.42
N THR A 139 -6.69 7.06 17.23
CA THR A 139 -5.52 7.11 18.11
C THR A 139 -4.97 5.70 18.38
N PRO A 140 -3.63 5.55 18.53
CA PRO A 140 -3.01 4.30 18.96
C PRO A 140 -3.57 3.73 20.25
N ARG A 141 -3.88 2.43 20.25
CA ARG A 141 -4.29 1.70 21.47
C ARG A 141 -3.16 1.60 22.50
N ARG A 142 -1.91 1.64 22.05
CA ARG A 142 -0.71 1.52 22.89
C ARG A 142 0.29 2.63 22.56
N LYS A 143 0.80 3.28 23.59
CA LYS A 143 1.84 4.32 23.47
C LYS A 143 3.11 3.80 22.79
N GLN A 144 3.50 2.55 23.05
CA GLN A 144 4.70 1.95 22.46
C GLN A 144 4.65 1.91 20.91
N THR A 145 3.48 1.67 20.32
CA THR A 145 3.30 1.66 18.86
C THR A 145 3.51 3.06 18.29
N TRP A 146 2.96 4.07 18.96
CA TRP A 146 3.17 5.47 18.61
C TRP A 146 4.64 5.88 18.69
N ASP A 147 5.32 5.53 19.79
CA ASP A 147 6.72 5.91 20.02
C ASP A 147 7.64 5.27 18.97
N ALA A 148 7.34 4.05 18.52
CA ALA A 148 8.08 3.36 17.46
C ALA A 148 7.90 4.04 16.09
N GLU A 149 6.66 4.30 15.66
CA GLU A 149 6.39 5.02 14.40
C GLU A 149 7.01 6.42 14.42
N LYS A 150 6.90 7.13 15.54
CA LYS A 150 7.50 8.46 15.70
C LYS A 150 9.02 8.42 15.53
N LYS A 151 9.67 7.39 16.07
CA LYS A 151 11.12 7.21 15.92
C LYS A 151 11.53 6.97 14.46
N GLU A 152 10.76 6.19 13.71
CA GLU A 152 10.98 5.96 12.27
C GLU A 152 10.84 7.28 11.48
N VAL A 153 9.77 8.03 11.75
CA VAL A 153 9.50 9.35 11.16
C VAL A 153 10.62 10.34 11.49
N ASP A 154 11.04 10.42 12.75
CA ASP A 154 12.11 11.32 13.19
C ASP A 154 13.45 10.99 12.54
N ALA A 155 13.78 9.71 12.34
CA ALA A 155 14.98 9.30 11.62
C ALA A 155 14.98 9.81 10.16
N LEU A 156 13.81 9.80 9.52
CA LEU A 156 13.66 10.32 8.14
C LEU A 156 13.54 11.85 8.07
N LEU A 157 13.20 12.56 9.15
CA LEU A 157 13.18 14.02 9.18
C LEU A 157 14.52 14.68 9.54
N GLY A 158 15.48 13.90 10.04
CA GLY A 158 16.85 14.35 10.32
C GLY A 158 17.12 14.57 11.79
N PRO A 159 18.31 15.11 12.13
CA PRO A 159 18.73 15.23 13.51
C PRO A 159 17.68 15.98 14.36
N PRO A 160 17.56 15.62 15.65
CA PRO A 160 16.64 16.29 16.56
C PRO A 160 17.01 17.76 16.67
N CYS A 161 16.02 18.62 16.94
CA CYS A 161 16.27 20.03 17.20
C CYS A 161 17.24 20.18 18.38
N ILE A 162 18.34 20.87 18.15
CA ILE A 162 19.28 21.25 19.21
C ILE A 162 18.66 22.43 19.97
N PRO A 163 18.54 22.37 21.30
CA PRO A 163 18.02 23.49 22.10
C PRO A 163 18.74 24.80 21.76
N GLY A 164 17.98 25.88 21.52
CA GLY A 164 18.52 27.18 21.14
C GLY A 164 18.81 27.36 19.64
N THR A 165 18.61 26.32 18.82
CA THR A 165 18.74 26.41 17.35
C THR A 165 17.38 26.27 16.70
N LEU A 166 17.01 27.23 15.85
CA LEU A 166 15.76 27.16 15.09
C LEU A 166 16.01 26.39 13.80
N ILE A 167 15.53 25.14 13.74
CA ILE A 167 15.61 24.30 12.55
C ILE A 167 14.29 24.38 11.79
N PHE A 168 14.31 24.98 10.60
CA PHE A 168 13.21 24.90 9.67
C PHE A 168 13.27 23.57 8.92
N ARG A 169 12.36 22.64 9.25
CA ARG A 169 12.18 21.42 8.46
C ARG A 169 11.28 21.74 7.28
N LYS A 170 11.72 21.42 6.06
CA LYS A 170 10.83 21.47 4.88
C LYS A 170 9.73 20.42 5.10
N PRO A 171 8.45 20.80 5.07
CA PRO A 171 7.38 19.82 5.20
C PRO A 171 7.41 18.91 3.97
N ILE A 172 7.42 17.60 4.21
CA ILE A 172 7.29 16.59 3.16
C ILE A 172 5.82 16.23 3.10
N HIS A 173 5.20 16.57 1.97
CA HIS A 173 3.81 16.24 1.66
C HIS A 173 3.78 15.08 0.66
N CYS A 174 2.66 14.38 0.65
CA CYS A 174 2.32 13.42 -0.39
C CYS A 174 1.15 14.04 -1.15
N ASP A 175 1.43 14.65 -2.29
CA ASP A 175 0.42 15.13 -3.22
C ASP A 175 0.11 14.05 -4.28
N TRP A 176 -0.74 14.39 -5.25
CA TRP A 176 -1.08 13.46 -6.33
C TRP A 176 0.15 13.01 -7.13
N ASP A 177 1.00 13.94 -7.56
CA ASP A 177 2.12 13.63 -8.44
C ASP A 177 3.16 12.73 -7.72
N ASP A 178 3.39 12.99 -6.44
CA ASP A 178 4.23 12.17 -5.58
C ASP A 178 3.68 10.75 -5.42
N PHE A 179 2.37 10.63 -5.14
CA PHE A 179 1.69 9.36 -4.99
C PHE A 179 1.66 8.58 -6.31
N ASP A 180 1.23 9.22 -7.39
CA ASP A 180 1.03 8.63 -8.70
C ASP A 180 2.35 8.06 -9.22
N ARG A 181 3.45 8.80 -9.07
CA ARG A 181 4.79 8.29 -9.40
C ARG A 181 5.15 7.01 -8.63
N LEU A 182 4.87 6.93 -7.33
CA LEU A 182 5.14 5.72 -6.54
C LEU A 182 4.23 4.56 -6.96
N TYR A 183 2.96 4.85 -7.25
CA TYR A 183 2.01 3.87 -7.76
C TYR A 183 2.45 3.33 -9.13
N SER A 184 2.82 4.21 -10.06
CA SER A 184 3.29 3.85 -11.41
C SER A 184 4.54 2.97 -11.39
N LEU A 185 5.42 3.11 -10.40
CA LEU A 185 6.56 2.19 -10.23
C LEU A 185 6.10 0.76 -9.92
N ALA A 186 5.12 0.60 -9.02
CA ALA A 186 4.54 -0.70 -8.70
C ALA A 186 3.73 -1.28 -9.87
N GLU A 187 2.96 -0.44 -10.55
CA GLU A 187 2.20 -0.79 -11.75
C GLU A 187 3.12 -1.24 -12.90
N THR A 188 4.18 -0.48 -13.18
CA THR A 188 5.18 -0.85 -14.20
C THR A 188 5.80 -2.20 -13.89
N GLN A 189 6.22 -2.43 -12.64
CA GLN A 189 6.77 -3.72 -12.21
C GLN A 189 5.77 -4.88 -12.42
N PHE A 190 4.49 -4.63 -12.15
CA PHE A 190 3.42 -5.62 -12.37
C PHE A 190 3.28 -5.97 -13.86
N HIS A 191 3.27 -4.96 -14.74
CA HIS A 191 3.10 -5.15 -16.18
C HIS A 191 4.34 -5.71 -16.88
N GLU A 192 5.55 -5.33 -16.48
CA GLU A 192 6.80 -5.92 -17.00
C GLU A 192 6.83 -7.44 -16.79
N THR A 193 6.22 -7.89 -15.69
CA THR A 193 6.12 -9.31 -15.33
C THR A 193 4.93 -10.01 -16.03
N TYR A 194 3.94 -9.27 -16.56
CA TYR A 194 2.82 -9.75 -17.39
C TYR A 194 2.79 -9.05 -18.77
N PRO A 195 3.75 -9.30 -19.68
CA PRO A 195 3.88 -8.56 -20.95
C PRO A 195 2.77 -8.83 -21.98
N HIS A 196 1.80 -9.70 -21.70
CA HIS A 196 0.77 -10.15 -22.65
C HIS A 196 -0.65 -9.64 -22.36
N MET A 197 -0.81 -8.71 -21.42
CA MET A 197 -2.10 -8.06 -21.14
C MET A 197 -2.08 -6.63 -21.66
N GLU A 198 -2.24 -6.47 -22.98
CA GLU A 198 -2.74 -5.20 -23.54
C GLU A 198 -4.24 -5.12 -23.23
N VAL A 199 -4.66 -4.03 -22.57
CA VAL A 199 -6.06 -3.69 -22.27
C VAL A 199 -6.64 -2.89 -23.42
#